data_AF-A0A109KS05-F1
#
_entry.id   AF-A0A109KS05-F1
#
_cell.length_a   1.000
_cell.length_b   1.000
_cell.length_c   1.000
_cell.angle_alpha   90.00
_cell.angle_beta   90.00
_cell.angle_gamma   90.00
#
_symmetry.space_group_name_H-M   'P 1'
#
loop_
_entity.id
_entity.type
_entity.pdbx_description
1 polymer ?
#
loop_
_entity_poly.entity_id
_entity_poly.type
_entity_poly.pdbx_seq_one_letter_code
_entity_poly.pdbx_strand_id
1 'polypeptide(L)' 'MPSTKNVSQLIFVFWPRRRLRILTDEEARLIEHFRTLSETDRVAMRYLTCAFKEVSRF' A
#
# COMPACT_ATOMS: atom_id res chain seq x y z
N MET A 1 -17.35 -16.83 9.32
CA MET A 1 -16.53 -15.59 9.32
C MET A 1 -15.19 -15.90 8.68
N PRO A 2 -14.86 -15.36 7.50
CA PRO A 2 -13.58 -15.66 6.86
C PRO A 2 -12.44 -14.89 7.53
N SER A 3 -11.38 -15.64 7.80
CA SER A 3 -10.18 -15.25 8.53
C SER A 3 -9.40 -14.13 7.82
N THR A 4 -9.27 -12.98 8.49
CA THR A 4 -8.57 -11.76 8.05
C THR A 4 -7.03 -11.91 7.96
N LYS A 5 -6.48 -13.10 8.22
CA LYS A 5 -5.04 -13.34 8.34
C LYS A 5 -4.29 -13.28 6.99
N ASN A 6 -4.99 -13.42 5.87
CA ASN A 6 -4.37 -13.48 4.54
C ASN A 6 -4.02 -12.09 3.97
N VAL A 7 -4.69 -11.03 4.43
CA VAL A 7 -4.47 -9.67 3.90
C VAL A 7 -3.13 -9.10 4.36
N SER A 8 -2.71 -9.45 5.59
CA SER A 8 -1.46 -8.97 6.20
C SER A 8 -0.20 -9.55 5.54
N GLN A 9 -0.28 -10.78 5.02
CA GLN A 9 0.86 -11.41 4.32
C GLN A 9 1.11 -10.78 2.95
N LEU A 10 0.07 -10.40 2.20
CA LEU A 10 0.25 -9.75 0.90
C LEU A 10 0.92 -8.37 0.99
N ILE A 11 0.79 -7.68 2.14
CA ILE A 11 1.43 -6.36 2.35
C ILE A 11 2.96 -6.50 2.42
N PHE A 12 3.47 -7.60 2.99
CA PHE A 12 4.91 -7.80 3.22
C PHE A 12 5.68 -8.26 1.97
N VAL A 13 5.01 -8.85 0.98
CA VAL A 13 5.69 -9.36 -0.23
C VAL A 13 5.96 -8.26 -1.26
N PHE A 14 5.20 -7.16 -1.22
CA PHE A 14 5.26 -6.10 -2.24
C PHE A 14 6.10 -4.89 -1.88
N TRP A 15 6.45 -4.69 -0.61
CA TRP A 15 7.45 -3.70 -0.25
C TRP A 15 8.80 -4.40 -0.32
N PRO A 16 9.67 -4.09 -1.30
CA PRO A 16 11.07 -4.45 -1.15
C PRO A 16 11.50 -3.88 0.20
N ARG A 17 12.48 -4.51 0.85
CA ARG A 17 13.20 -3.99 2.02
C ARG A 17 13.91 -2.68 1.60
N ARG A 18 13.15 -1.65 1.23
CA ARG A 18 13.60 -0.33 0.84
C ARG A 18 14.18 0.24 2.12
N ARG A 19 15.42 0.74 2.00
CA ARG A 19 16.14 1.43 3.06
C ARG A 19 15.15 2.35 3.77
N LEU A 20 15.09 2.25 5.10
CA LEU A 20 14.25 3.10 5.94
C LEU A 20 14.71 4.55 5.75
N ARG A 21 14.18 5.22 4.73
CA ARG A 21 14.37 6.65 4.53
C ARG A 21 13.30 7.36 5.36
N ILE A 22 13.67 8.52 5.91
CA ILE A 22 12.72 9.40 6.57
C ILE A 22 11.73 9.90 5.50
N LEU A 23 10.44 9.74 5.79
CA LEU A 23 9.36 10.23 4.93
C LEU A 23 9.37 11.75 4.92
N THR A 24 9.03 12.34 3.77
CA THR A 24 8.70 13.77 3.73
C THR A 24 7.36 14.04 4.41
N ASP A 25 7.09 15.28 4.79
CA ASP A 25 5.82 15.66 5.41
C ASP A 25 4.61 15.32 4.51
N GLU A 26 4.77 15.47 3.20
CA GLU A 26 3.75 15.12 2.22
C GLU A 26 3.49 13.61 2.17
N GLU A 27 4.56 12.80 2.16
CA GLU A 27 4.45 11.34 2.20
C GLU A 27 3.79 10.87 3.51
N ALA A 28 4.15 11.49 4.64
CA ALA A 28 3.53 11.19 5.92
C ALA A 28 2.03 11.52 5.92
N ARG A 29 1.63 12.70 5.44
CA ARG A 29 0.21 13.10 5.32
C ARG A 29 -0.56 12.15 4.40
N LEU A 30 0.03 11.73 3.29
CA LEU A 30 -0.59 10.79 2.36
C LEU A 30 -0.86 9.43 3.04
N ILE A 31 0.08 8.96 3.86
CA ILE A 31 -0.08 7.71 4.62
C ILE A 31 -1.18 7.86 5.68
N GLU A 32 -1.24 9.00 6.39
CA GLU A 32 -2.33 9.22 7.35
C GLU A 32 -3.69 9.25 6.65
N HIS A 33 -3.81 9.92 5.51
CA HIS A 33 -5.03 9.92 4.73
C HIS A 33 -5.41 8.50 4.26
N PHE A 34 -4.44 7.73 3.76
CA PHE A 34 -4.67 6.34 3.36
C PHE A 34 -5.23 5.48 4.50
N ARG A 35 -4.77 5.69 5.75
CA ARG A 35 -5.29 4.97 6.92
C ARG A 35 -6.75 5.31 7.21
N THR A 36 -7.19 6.53 6.91
CA THR A 36 -8.59 6.95 7.10
C THR A 36 -9.57 6.39 6.07
N LEU A 37 -9.07 5.87 4.93
CA LEU A 37 -9.93 5.32 3.88
C LEU A 37 -10.69 4.07 4.33
N SER A 38 -11.79 3.74 3.63
CA SER A 38 -12.50 2.47 3.85
C SER A 38 -11.61 1.27 3.46
N GLU A 39 -11.95 0.08 3.96
CA GLU A 39 -11.22 -1.13 3.55
C GLU A 39 -11.27 -1.35 2.03
N THR A 40 -12.45 -1.16 1.43
CA THR A 40 -12.68 -1.27 -0.01
C THR A 40 -11.77 -0.33 -0.80
N ASP A 41 -11.68 0.93 -0.38
CA ASP A 41 -10.83 1.92 -1.06
C ASP A 41 -9.35 1.60 -0.90
N ARG A 42 -8.92 1.14 0.28
CA ARG A 42 -7.55 0.67 0.48
C ARG A 42 -7.20 -0.55 -0.37
N VAL A 43 -8.18 -1.40 -0.67
CA VAL A 43 -8.00 -2.53 -1.60
C VAL A 43 -7.90 -2.02 -3.04
N ALA A 44 -8.77 -1.11 -3.46
CA ALA A 44 -8.72 -0.50 -4.79
C ALA A 44 -7.37 0.22 -5.04
N MET A 45 -6.90 1.02 -4.08
CA MET A 45 -5.60 1.70 -4.14
C MET A 45 -4.41 0.72 -4.27
N ARG A 46 -4.48 -0.45 -3.63
CA ARG A 46 -3.47 -1.50 -3.80
C ARG A 46 -3.44 -2.03 -5.23
N TYR A 47 -4.60 -2.29 -5.83
CA TYR A 47 -4.68 -2.70 -7.23
C TYR A 47 -4.16 -1.61 -8.18
N LEU A 48 -4.55 -0.35 -7.96
CA LEU A 48 -4.05 0.78 -8.75
C LEU A 48 -2.52 0.88 -8.67
N THR A 49 -1.95 0.86 -7.47
CA THR A 49 -0.50 0.94 -7.28
C THR A 49 0.23 -0.22 -7.94
N CYS A 50 -0.35 -1.42 -7.91
CA CYS A 50 0.19 -2.59 -8.60
C CYS A 50 0.18 -2.40 -10.13
N ALA A 51 -0.95 -1.96 -10.69
CA ALA A 51 -1.06 -1.68 -12.12
C ALA A 51 -0.08 -0.58 -12.57
N PHE A 52 0.02 0.52 -11.82
CA PHE A 52 0.98 1.58 -12.08
C PHE A 52 2.42 1.07 -12.04
N LYS A 53 2.78 0.23 -11.06
CA LYS A 53 4.12 -0.37 -11.00
C LYS A 53 4.43 -1.19 -12.25
N GLU A 54 3.48 -1.97 -12.76
CA GLU A 54 3.69 -2.74 -13.99
C GLU A 54 3.77 -1.84 -15.22
N VAL A 55 2.97 -0.78 -15.31
CA VAL A 55 3.03 0.20 -16.42
C VAL A 55 4.34 0.98 -16.40
N SER A 56 4.83 1.42 -15.24
CA SER A 56 6.09 2.17 -15.10
C SER A 56 7.36 1.33 -15.29
N ARG A 57 7.25 0.03 -15.55
CA ARG A 57 8.40 -0.82 -15.93
C ARG A 57 8.74 -0.71 -17.42
N PHE A 58 7.85 -0.16 -18.23
CA PHE A 58 8.07 0.18 -19.64
C PHE A 58 8.58 1.62 -19.77
#